data_AF-A0A5E4HT41-F1
#
_entry.id   AF-A0A5E4HT41-F1
#
_cell.length_a   1.000
_cell.length_b   1.000
_cell.length_c   1.000
_cell.angle_alpha   90.00
_cell.angle_beta   90.00
_cell.angle_gamma   90.00
#
_symmetry.space_group_name_H-M   'P 1'
#
loop_
_entity.id
_entity.type
_entity.pdbx_description
1 polymer ?
#
loop_
_entity_poly.entity_id
_entity_poly.type
_entity_poly.pdbx_seq_one_letter_code
_entity_poly.pdbx_strand_id
1 'polypeptide(L)'
;MVRPNLRGRSIKKSQRKTPGGKTVTHFRAKKASAATDPRTGKKLHGVAIKRAAKAGALPASQRKISRPYGGHLGADTVDALIRYAARQNAKISNPELSNLPLHRDLSLEKYLPPGWKEKNVRSPSKWSPPKKKEGSTEEKPKKPTEKTQAKKEKPAAKTKRAMKGEKKAAKKKSEK
;
A
#
# COMPACT_ATOMS: atom_id res chain seq x y z
N MET A 1 -28.34 -49.32 -12.18
CA MET A 1 -27.81 -48.28 -13.09
C MET A 1 -27.22 -47.11 -12.28
N VAL A 2 -26.06 -46.53 -12.63
CA VAL A 2 -25.42 -45.42 -11.85
C VAL A 2 -26.21 -44.11 -12.01
N ARG A 3 -26.41 -43.36 -10.92
CA ARG A 3 -27.15 -42.08 -10.90
C ARG A 3 -26.57 -41.09 -11.95
N PRO A 4 -27.39 -40.33 -12.71
CA PRO A 4 -26.91 -39.47 -13.80
C PRO A 4 -25.87 -38.43 -13.37
N ASN A 5 -26.07 -37.79 -12.21
CA ASN A 5 -25.15 -36.80 -11.67
C ASN A 5 -23.73 -37.35 -11.43
N LEU A 6 -23.58 -38.66 -11.16
CA LEU A 6 -22.30 -39.33 -10.93
C LEU A 6 -21.55 -39.72 -12.22
N ARG A 7 -22.13 -39.46 -13.39
CA ARG A 7 -21.54 -39.74 -14.71
C ARG A 7 -20.79 -38.55 -15.31
N GLY A 8 -20.97 -37.35 -14.74
CA GLY A 8 -20.48 -36.11 -15.31
C GLY A 8 -18.97 -35.87 -15.20
N ARG A 9 -18.46 -34.94 -16.02
CA ARG A 9 -17.03 -34.56 -16.10
C ARG A 9 -16.49 -33.90 -14.83
N SER A 10 -17.33 -33.45 -13.90
CA SER A 10 -16.94 -32.73 -12.68
C SER A 10 -16.54 -33.67 -11.52
N ILE A 11 -16.74 -34.97 -11.70
CA ILE A 11 -16.51 -36.02 -10.71
C ILE A 11 -15.35 -36.91 -11.16
N LYS A 12 -14.51 -37.30 -10.20
CA LYS A 12 -13.43 -38.27 -10.33
C LYS A 12 -13.88 -39.57 -9.66
N LYS A 13 -13.73 -40.68 -10.38
CA LYS A 13 -13.99 -42.04 -9.87
C LYS A 13 -12.67 -42.59 -9.32
N SER A 14 -12.69 -43.12 -8.10
CA SER A 14 -11.53 -43.80 -7.52
C SER A 14 -11.97 -45.11 -6.87
N GLN A 15 -11.41 -46.22 -7.34
CA GLN A 15 -11.62 -47.52 -6.70
C GLN A 15 -10.74 -47.64 -5.45
N ARG A 16 -11.35 -48.09 -4.36
CA ARG A 16 -10.69 -48.33 -3.07
C ARG A 16 -11.26 -49.60 -2.45
N LYS A 17 -10.42 -50.35 -1.73
CA LYS A 17 -10.88 -51.42 -0.86
C LYS A 17 -11.43 -50.81 0.43
N THR A 18 -12.60 -51.25 0.85
CA THR A 18 -13.16 -50.92 2.16
C THR A 18 -12.49 -51.77 3.24
N PRO A 19 -12.61 -51.39 4.52
CA PRO A 19 -12.07 -52.20 5.63
C PRO A 19 -12.56 -53.65 5.62
N GLY A 20 -13.78 -53.91 5.15
CA GLY A 20 -14.34 -55.26 4.98
C GLY A 20 -13.89 -56.00 3.71
N GLY A 21 -12.78 -55.60 3.07
CA GLY A 21 -12.17 -56.28 1.93
C GLY A 21 -12.86 -56.08 0.57
N LYS A 22 -14.01 -55.39 0.52
CA LYS A 22 -14.77 -55.17 -0.74
C LYS A 22 -14.20 -54.01 -1.54
N THR A 23 -14.10 -54.14 -2.86
CA THR A 23 -13.70 -53.04 -3.75
C THR A 23 -14.91 -52.17 -4.09
N VAL A 24 -14.89 -50.89 -3.70
CA VAL A 24 -15.97 -49.92 -3.95
C VAL A 24 -15.46 -48.73 -4.77
N THR A 25 -16.30 -48.21 -5.68
CA THR A 25 -16.01 -46.98 -6.42
C THR A 25 -16.47 -45.77 -5.62
N HIS A 26 -15.53 -44.98 -5.12
CA HIS A 26 -15.82 -43.69 -4.51
C HIS A 26 -15.89 -42.60 -5.58
N PHE A 27 -16.96 -41.79 -5.52
CA PHE A 27 -17.12 -40.61 -6.35
C PHE A 27 -16.64 -39.39 -5.57
N ARG A 28 -15.62 -38.71 -6.08
CA ARG A 28 -15.07 -37.51 -5.46
C ARG A 28 -15.13 -36.34 -6.43
N ALA A 29 -15.32 -35.16 -5.88
CA ALA A 29 -15.13 -33.90 -6.58
C ALA A 29 -13.74 -33.82 -7.25
N LYS A 30 -13.64 -33.48 -8.55
CA LYS A 30 -12.39 -33.01 -9.16
C LYS A 30 -11.83 -31.79 -8.41
N LYS A 31 -10.50 -31.69 -8.35
CA LYS A 31 -9.79 -30.54 -7.79
C LYS A 31 -10.18 -29.26 -8.55
N ALA A 32 -10.35 -28.16 -7.83
CA ALA A 32 -10.62 -26.87 -8.44
C ALA A 32 -9.37 -26.37 -9.19
N SER A 33 -9.57 -25.50 -10.19
CA SER A 33 -8.49 -24.71 -10.78
C SER A 33 -7.90 -23.77 -9.72
N ALA A 34 -6.63 -23.42 -9.89
CA ALA A 34 -6.00 -22.42 -9.05
C ALA A 34 -6.54 -21.03 -9.39
N ALA A 35 -6.50 -20.11 -8.41
CA ALA A 35 -6.78 -18.71 -8.67
C ALA A 35 -5.68 -18.13 -9.57
N THR A 36 -6.08 -17.29 -10.53
CA THR A 36 -5.20 -16.69 -11.54
C THR A 36 -5.34 -15.18 -11.51
N ASP A 37 -4.24 -14.48 -11.82
CA ASP A 37 -4.25 -13.05 -12.03
C ASP A 37 -5.02 -12.73 -13.33
N PRO A 38 -6.03 -11.84 -13.29
CA PRO A 38 -6.79 -11.45 -14.48
C PRO A 38 -5.99 -10.70 -15.56
N ARG A 39 -4.86 -10.05 -15.22
CA ARG A 39 -4.05 -9.30 -16.20
C ARG A 39 -3.02 -10.17 -16.88
N THR A 40 -2.34 -11.03 -16.11
CA THR A 40 -1.23 -11.86 -16.63
C THR A 40 -1.60 -13.33 -16.85
N GLY A 41 -2.72 -13.79 -16.29
CA GLY A 41 -3.11 -15.21 -16.29
C GLY A 41 -2.26 -16.10 -15.37
N LYS A 42 -1.23 -15.54 -14.70
CA LYS A 42 -0.34 -16.30 -13.82
C LYS A 42 -1.10 -16.80 -12.59
N LYS A 43 -0.70 -17.97 -12.09
CA LYS A 43 -1.28 -18.54 -10.87
C LYS A 43 -0.93 -17.71 -9.64
N LEU A 44 -1.91 -17.45 -8.78
CA LEU A 44 -1.71 -16.80 -7.49
C LEU A 44 -1.18 -17.80 -6.46
N HIS A 45 0.00 -17.52 -5.94
CA HIS A 45 0.59 -18.28 -4.83
C HIS A 45 -0.03 -17.84 -3.50
N GLY A 46 0.01 -18.71 -2.48
CA GLY A 46 -0.52 -18.40 -1.14
C GLY A 46 -2.04 -18.44 -0.99
N VAL A 47 -2.80 -18.60 -2.08
CA VAL A 47 -4.27 -18.75 -2.04
C VAL A 47 -4.65 -20.23 -2.07
N ALA A 48 -5.50 -20.66 -1.14
CA ALA A 48 -5.94 -22.05 -1.07
C ALA A 48 -6.77 -22.45 -2.29
N ILE A 49 -6.43 -23.60 -2.89
CA ILE A 49 -7.15 -24.16 -4.04
C ILE A 49 -8.36 -24.96 -3.55
N LYS A 50 -9.52 -24.30 -3.47
CA LYS A 50 -10.80 -24.93 -3.10
C LYS A 50 -11.89 -24.53 -4.10
N ARG A 51 -12.94 -25.34 -4.18
CA ARG A 51 -14.14 -25.00 -4.96
C ARG A 51 -14.87 -23.83 -4.31
N ALA A 52 -15.58 -23.03 -5.12
CA ALA A 52 -16.35 -21.87 -4.65
C ALA A 52 -17.21 -22.15 -3.40
N ALA A 53 -17.98 -23.25 -3.41
CA ALA A 53 -18.81 -23.65 -2.26
C ALA A 53 -18.04 -23.87 -0.94
N LYS A 54 -16.76 -24.26 -1.02
CA LYS A 54 -15.88 -24.45 0.16
C LYS A 54 -14.95 -23.27 0.41
N ALA A 55 -14.84 -22.34 -0.53
CA ALA A 55 -13.94 -21.20 -0.42
C ALA A 55 -14.43 -20.20 0.64
N GLY A 56 -15.75 -20.03 0.77
CA GLY A 56 -16.36 -19.17 1.80
C GLY A 56 -16.09 -19.63 3.24
N ALA A 57 -15.97 -20.94 3.45
CA ALA A 57 -15.70 -21.54 4.76
C ALA A 57 -14.21 -21.40 5.20
N LEU A 58 -13.33 -20.89 4.33
CA LEU A 58 -11.92 -20.74 4.66
C LEU A 58 -11.69 -19.48 5.52
N PRO A 59 -10.70 -19.50 6.43
CA PRO A 59 -10.26 -18.29 7.12
C PRO A 59 -9.70 -17.27 6.12
N ALA A 60 -9.72 -15.99 6.50
CA ALA A 60 -9.26 -14.91 5.63
C ALA A 60 -7.79 -15.09 5.20
N SER A 61 -6.93 -15.59 6.09
CA SER A 61 -5.51 -15.85 5.82
C SER A 61 -5.26 -16.85 4.69
N GLN A 62 -6.17 -17.81 4.48
CA GLN A 62 -6.06 -18.79 3.41
C GLN A 62 -6.70 -18.31 2.09
N ARG A 63 -7.59 -17.31 2.17
CA ARG A 63 -8.25 -16.70 1.02
C ARG A 63 -7.43 -15.57 0.40
N LYS A 64 -6.73 -14.79 1.20
CA LYS A 64 -5.99 -13.60 0.76
C LYS A 64 -4.65 -13.45 1.47
N ILE A 65 -3.72 -12.80 0.78
CA ILE A 65 -2.45 -12.33 1.32
C ILE A 65 -2.67 -10.93 1.95
N SER A 66 -1.83 -10.52 2.90
CA SER A 66 -1.92 -9.24 3.63
C SER A 66 -1.68 -7.97 2.80
N ARG A 67 -1.30 -8.09 1.53
CA ARG A 67 -1.01 -6.94 0.66
C ARG A 67 -2.26 -6.39 -0.05
N PRO A 68 -2.23 -5.16 -0.61
CA PRO A 68 -3.29 -4.63 -1.44
C PRO A 68 -3.64 -5.57 -2.60
N TYR A 69 -4.93 -5.76 -2.85
CA TYR A 69 -5.46 -6.68 -3.88
C TYR A 69 -4.98 -8.14 -3.73
N GLY A 70 -4.54 -8.54 -2.53
CA GLY A 70 -4.12 -9.90 -2.22
C GLY A 70 -5.25 -10.91 -2.47
N GLY A 71 -4.94 -11.96 -3.24
CA GLY A 71 -5.93 -12.97 -3.66
C GLY A 71 -6.68 -12.62 -4.94
N HIS A 72 -6.43 -11.46 -5.53
CA HIS A 72 -6.95 -11.07 -6.86
C HIS A 72 -5.83 -10.75 -7.85
N LEU A 73 -4.84 -9.94 -7.45
CA LEU A 73 -3.72 -9.55 -8.30
C LEU A 73 -2.39 -10.19 -7.87
N GLY A 74 -1.54 -10.48 -8.86
CA GLY A 74 -0.15 -10.89 -8.68
C GLY A 74 0.73 -9.76 -8.10
N ALA A 75 1.92 -10.11 -7.61
CA ALA A 75 2.85 -9.12 -7.04
C ALA A 75 3.29 -8.12 -8.12
N ASP A 76 3.70 -8.65 -9.27
CA ASP A 76 4.13 -7.89 -10.45
C ASP A 76 3.07 -6.88 -10.89
N THR A 77 1.81 -7.29 -10.92
CA THR A 77 0.69 -6.44 -11.33
C THR A 77 0.42 -5.33 -10.33
N VAL A 78 0.51 -5.62 -9.02
CA VAL A 78 0.35 -4.60 -7.97
C VAL A 78 1.49 -3.59 -8.01
N ASP A 79 2.73 -4.03 -8.22
CA ASP A 79 3.88 -3.13 -8.35
C ASP A 79 3.73 -2.23 -9.60
N ALA A 80 3.36 -2.81 -10.74
CA ALA A 80 3.06 -2.06 -11.95
C ALA A 80 1.93 -1.03 -11.72
N LEU A 81 0.88 -1.39 -10.98
CA LEU A 81 -0.23 -0.51 -10.63
C LEU A 81 0.25 0.68 -9.80
N ILE A 82 1.07 0.45 -8.77
CA ILE A 82 1.61 1.49 -7.90
C ILE A 82 2.53 2.44 -8.69
N ARG A 83 3.44 1.88 -9.51
CA ARG A 83 4.33 2.68 -10.37
C ARG A 83 3.54 3.51 -11.37
N TYR A 84 2.51 2.93 -11.98
CA TYR A 84 1.65 3.64 -12.93
C TYR A 84 0.94 4.81 -12.25
N ALA A 85 0.32 4.57 -11.09
CA ALA A 85 -0.34 5.62 -10.32
C ALA A 85 0.63 6.75 -9.94
N ALA A 86 1.83 6.40 -9.45
CA ALA A 86 2.86 7.37 -9.08
C ALA A 86 3.30 8.24 -10.27
N ARG A 87 3.53 7.63 -11.44
CA ARG A 87 3.94 8.37 -12.66
C ARG A 87 2.83 9.31 -13.15
N GLN A 88 1.58 8.87 -13.15
CA GLN A 88 0.45 9.71 -13.55
C GLN A 88 0.25 10.87 -12.56
N ASN A 89 0.38 10.60 -11.26
CA ASN A 89 0.31 11.65 -10.24
C ASN A 89 1.43 12.69 -10.40
N ALA A 90 2.66 12.25 -10.70
CA ALA A 90 3.77 13.16 -10.96
C ALA A 90 3.51 14.04 -12.20
N LYS A 91 2.92 13.47 -13.25
CA LYS A 91 2.50 14.20 -14.46
C LYS A 91 1.39 15.22 -14.18
N ILE A 92 0.43 14.87 -13.33
CA ILE A 92 -0.68 15.79 -12.98
C ILE A 92 -0.21 16.89 -12.03
N SER A 93 0.64 16.57 -11.06
CA SER A 93 1.08 17.52 -10.02
C SER A 93 2.09 18.54 -10.52
N ASN A 94 2.90 18.20 -11.53
CA ASN A 94 3.98 19.06 -12.02
C ASN A 94 3.66 19.54 -13.44
N PRO A 95 3.43 20.85 -13.63
CA PRO A 95 3.16 21.42 -14.96
C PRO A 95 4.26 21.13 -15.98
N GLU A 96 5.52 21.13 -15.55
CA GLU A 96 6.70 20.84 -16.39
C GLU A 96 6.68 19.44 -17.01
N LEU A 97 6.07 18.48 -16.30
CA LEU A 97 5.99 17.08 -16.72
C LEU A 97 4.68 16.78 -17.49
N SER A 98 3.90 17.81 -17.82
CA SER A 98 2.63 17.66 -18.56
C SER A 98 2.84 17.03 -19.94
N ASN A 99 3.93 17.39 -20.61
CA ASN A 99 4.28 16.88 -21.94
C ASN A 99 4.92 15.48 -21.93
N LEU A 100 5.08 14.85 -20.77
CA LEU A 100 5.71 13.53 -20.66
C LEU A 100 4.87 12.46 -21.40
N PRO A 101 5.46 11.65 -22.32
CA PRO A 101 4.74 10.67 -23.12
C PRO A 101 4.41 9.41 -22.28
N LEU A 102 3.44 9.56 -21.39
CA LEU A 102 2.96 8.49 -20.53
C LEU A 102 1.73 7.83 -21.15
N HIS A 103 1.91 6.64 -21.73
CA HIS A 103 0.80 5.89 -22.32
C HIS A 103 -0.21 5.47 -21.25
N ARG A 104 -1.49 5.49 -21.60
CA ARG A 104 -2.60 5.10 -20.73
C ARG A 104 -2.72 3.57 -20.70
N ASP A 105 -2.58 2.95 -19.54
CA ASP A 105 -2.77 1.51 -19.40
C ASP A 105 -4.15 1.18 -18.81
N LEU A 106 -5.11 0.90 -19.69
CA LEU A 106 -6.49 0.56 -19.32
C LEU A 106 -6.58 -0.70 -18.45
N SER A 107 -5.63 -1.64 -18.59
CA SER A 107 -5.60 -2.87 -17.80
C SER A 107 -5.32 -2.61 -16.32
N LEU A 108 -4.54 -1.56 -16.02
CA LEU A 108 -4.23 -1.12 -14.66
C LEU A 108 -5.29 -0.17 -14.11
N GLU A 109 -5.79 0.74 -14.94
CA GLU A 109 -6.81 1.71 -14.53
C GLU A 109 -8.10 1.10 -14.03
N LYS A 110 -8.45 -0.10 -14.51
CA LYS A 110 -9.58 -0.88 -14.01
C LYS A 110 -9.55 -1.08 -12.49
N TYR A 111 -8.36 -1.11 -11.88
CA TYR A 111 -8.19 -1.35 -10.45
C TYR A 111 -8.06 -0.07 -9.62
N LEU A 112 -7.92 1.08 -10.28
CA LEU A 112 -7.88 2.38 -9.63
C LEU A 112 -9.30 2.87 -9.32
N PRO A 113 -9.47 3.76 -8.32
CA PRO A 113 -10.77 4.34 -8.01
C PRO A 113 -11.38 5.07 -9.21
N PRO A 114 -12.72 5.08 -9.36
CA PRO A 114 -13.37 5.93 -10.35
C PRO A 114 -13.06 7.41 -10.08
N GLY A 115 -12.84 8.18 -11.15
CA GLY A 115 -12.47 9.60 -11.07
C GLY A 115 -11.10 9.86 -10.44
N TRP A 116 -10.21 8.86 -10.31
CA TRP A 116 -8.91 9.05 -9.64
C TRP A 116 -8.02 10.11 -10.31
N LYS A 117 -8.11 10.27 -11.63
CA LYS A 117 -7.37 11.32 -12.36
C LYS A 117 -7.88 12.71 -12.01
N GLU A 118 -9.18 12.89 -12.01
CA GLU A 118 -9.85 14.17 -11.73
C GLU A 118 -9.58 14.65 -10.30
N LYS A 119 -9.58 13.75 -9.32
CA LYS A 119 -9.29 14.07 -7.91
C LYS A 119 -7.88 14.60 -7.69
N ASN A 120 -6.93 14.19 -8.53
CA ASN A 120 -5.53 14.60 -8.43
C ASN A 120 -5.22 15.84 -9.26
N VAL A 121 -6.12 16.26 -10.16
CA VAL A 121 -6.10 17.63 -10.67
C VAL A 121 -6.48 18.50 -9.50
N ARG A 122 -5.47 19.11 -8.86
CA ARG A 122 -5.70 20.16 -7.88
C ARG A 122 -6.52 21.21 -8.61
N SER A 123 -7.85 21.24 -8.42
CA SER A 123 -8.66 22.37 -8.83
C SER A 123 -7.90 23.58 -8.29
N PRO A 124 -7.50 24.56 -9.12
CA PRO A 124 -6.79 25.71 -8.60
C PRO A 124 -7.69 26.26 -7.49
N SER A 125 -7.29 26.06 -6.24
CA SER A 125 -7.99 26.64 -5.10
C SER A 125 -8.00 28.11 -5.45
N LYS A 126 -9.18 28.70 -5.61
CA LYS A 126 -9.36 30.10 -5.95
C LYS A 126 -8.54 30.89 -4.94
N TRP A 127 -7.30 31.20 -5.29
CA TRP A 127 -6.40 31.95 -4.44
C TRP A 127 -6.94 33.35 -4.56
N SER A 128 -7.82 33.71 -3.63
CA SER A 128 -8.20 35.10 -3.43
C SER A 128 -7.01 35.77 -2.76
N PRO A 129 -6.32 36.71 -3.41
CA PRO A 129 -5.30 37.49 -2.73
C PRO A 129 -5.93 38.13 -1.49
N PRO A 130 -5.20 38.24 -0.37
CA PRO A 130 -5.71 38.96 0.79
C PRO A 130 -6.07 40.38 0.35
N LYS A 131 -7.33 40.80 0.55
CA LYS A 131 -7.77 42.17 0.28
C LYS A 131 -6.80 43.10 1.02
N LYS A 132 -6.08 43.94 0.27
CA LYS A 132 -5.31 45.04 0.86
C LYS A 132 -6.29 45.84 1.73
N LYS A 133 -6.04 45.88 3.05
CA LYS A 133 -6.71 46.86 3.91
C LYS A 133 -6.19 48.22 3.49
N GLU A 134 -6.94 48.89 2.64
CA GLU A 134 -6.77 50.32 2.42
C GLU A 134 -7.22 51.05 3.69
N GLY A 135 -6.32 51.83 4.28
CA GLY A 135 -6.64 52.89 5.23
C GLY A 135 -6.53 52.56 6.72
N SER A 136 -5.89 53.48 7.46
CA SER A 136 -5.66 53.62 8.92
C SER A 136 -4.27 53.14 9.37
N THR A 137 -3.31 53.97 9.82
CA THR A 137 -3.33 55.36 10.30
C THR A 137 -1.88 55.87 10.26
N GLU A 138 -1.68 57.17 9.96
CA GLU A 138 -0.40 57.88 10.04
C GLU A 138 0.36 57.61 11.36
N GLU A 139 1.57 57.07 11.25
CA GLU A 139 2.60 57.15 12.29
C GLU A 139 3.16 58.58 12.35
N LYS A 140 2.90 59.29 13.45
CA LYS A 140 3.68 60.48 13.81
C LYS A 140 5.07 60.05 14.31
N PRO A 141 6.17 60.70 13.88
CA PRO A 141 7.51 60.37 14.35
C PRO A 141 7.72 60.83 15.79
N LYS A 142 7.98 59.90 16.72
CA LYS A 142 8.51 60.22 18.05
C LYS A 142 10.04 60.32 17.98
N LYS A 143 10.56 61.46 18.43
CA LYS A 143 11.98 61.82 18.51
C LYS A 143 12.82 60.78 19.28
N PRO A 144 14.11 60.59 18.92
CA PRO A 144 15.01 59.74 19.65
C PRO A 144 15.45 60.42 20.96
N THR A 145 15.40 59.71 22.07
CA THR A 145 16.09 60.12 23.31
C THR A 145 17.21 59.12 23.61
N GLU A 146 18.40 59.68 23.70
CA GLU A 146 19.62 59.06 24.21
C GLU A 146 19.45 58.55 25.64
N LYS A 147 20.37 57.65 26.03
CA LYS A 147 20.57 57.02 27.34
C LYS A 147 19.70 55.76 27.47
N THR A 148 20.28 54.56 27.45
CA THR A 148 21.13 54.10 28.54
C THR A 148 22.02 52.95 28.05
N GLN A 149 23.32 53.23 27.99
CA GLN A 149 24.36 52.19 27.99
C GLN A 149 24.37 51.50 29.37
N ALA A 150 24.88 50.26 29.38
CA ALA A 150 25.26 49.46 30.54
C ALA A 150 24.16 48.59 31.19
N LYS A 151 24.10 47.31 30.79
CA LYS A 151 24.44 46.21 31.71
C LYS A 151 24.57 44.85 31.01
N LYS A 152 25.81 44.38 31.03
CA LYS A 152 26.22 43.00 31.33
C LYS A 152 25.85 41.91 30.33
N GLU A 153 26.79 41.71 29.42
CA GLU A 153 27.30 40.39 29.07
C GLU A 153 27.39 39.47 30.30
N LYS A 154 26.85 38.25 30.20
CA LYS A 154 27.47 37.06 30.81
C LYS A 154 27.27 35.81 29.93
N PRO A 155 28.25 34.88 29.96
CA PRO A 155 28.58 34.03 28.82
C PRO A 155 27.96 32.63 28.86
N ALA A 156 28.05 31.99 27.69
CA ALA A 156 27.75 30.61 27.37
C ALA A 156 28.13 29.59 28.47
N ALA A 157 27.12 28.88 29.00
CA ALA A 157 27.31 27.75 29.89
C ALA A 157 27.25 26.43 29.11
N LYS A 158 28.45 25.95 28.76
CA LYS A 158 28.95 24.56 28.88
C LYS A 158 27.99 23.41 28.53
N THR A 159 28.19 22.93 27.31
CA THR A 159 28.35 21.51 26.97
C THR A 159 28.98 20.66 28.10
N LYS A 160 28.14 19.93 28.86
CA LYS A 160 28.57 18.87 29.80
C LYS A 160 27.60 17.68 29.84
N ARG A 161 27.14 17.20 28.68
CA ARG A 161 26.35 15.95 28.61
C ARG A 161 26.93 14.84 27.73
N ALA A 162 28.07 15.06 27.07
CA ALA A 162 28.65 14.06 26.16
C ALA A 162 29.66 13.09 26.78
N MET A 163 30.24 13.35 27.97
CA MET A 163 31.37 12.52 28.48
C MET A 163 31.03 11.48 29.56
N LYS A 164 29.75 11.20 29.84
CA LYS A 164 29.35 10.19 30.86
C LYS A 164 28.93 8.83 30.29
N GLY A 165 28.87 8.68 28.97
CA GLY A 165 28.54 7.41 28.29
C GLY A 165 29.75 6.52 27.98
N GLU A 166 30.91 7.10 27.70
CA GLU A 166 32.05 6.35 27.15
C GLU A 166 32.89 5.61 28.20
N LYS A 167 32.88 6.04 29.47
CA LYS A 167 33.62 5.33 30.54
C LYS A 167 32.93 4.06 31.07
N LYS A 168 31.67 3.81 30.74
CA LYS A 168 30.98 2.55 31.08
C LYS A 168 31.21 1.42 30.06
N ALA A 169 31.68 1.74 28.85
CA ALA A 169 31.98 0.75 27.82
C ALA A 169 33.39 0.13 27.96
N ALA A 170 34.34 0.84 28.59
CA ALA A 170 35.72 0.37 28.76
C ALA A 170 35.90 -0.62 29.93
N LYS A 171 35.05 -0.59 30.96
CA LYS A 171 35.15 -1.51 32.12
C LYS A 171 34.49 -2.87 31.90
N LYS A 172 33.74 -3.06 30.80
CA LYS A 172 33.05 -4.32 30.46
C LYS A 172 33.81 -5.19 29.44
N LYS A 173 35.00 -4.75 29.01
CA LYS A 173 35.88 -5.47 28.06
C LYS A 173 37.15 -6.05 28.71
N SER A 174 37.34 -5.87 30.02
CA SER A 174 38.48 -6.41 30.78
C SER A 174 38.11 -7.57 31.73
N GLU A 175 36.88 -8.08 31.66
CA GLU A 175 36.44 -9.32 32.32
C GLU A 175 35.94 -10.29 31.24
N LYS A 176 36.89 -10.82 30.46
CA LYS A 176 36.75 -12.08 29.74
C LYS A 176 38.12 -12.64 29.40
#